data_AF-A0A3M1DMF9-F1
#
_entry.id   AF-A0A3M1DMF9-F1
#
_cell.length_a   1.000
_cell.length_b   1.000
_cell.length_c   1.000
_cell.angle_alpha   90.00
_cell.angle_beta   90.00
_cell.angle_gamma   90.00
#
_symmetry.space_group_name_H-M   'P 1'
#
loop_
_entity.id
_entity.type
_entity.pdbx_description
1 polymer ?
#
loop_
_entity_poly.entity_id
_entity_poly.type
_entity_poly.pdbx_seq_one_letter_code
_entity_poly.pdbx_strand_id
1 'polypeptide(L)' 'MNDQAQCFHCGEPLPPDGRRHEALIDGEKRPMCCPGCQAVAEAIVAAGLGDYYRLRQAPAPRGE' A
#
# COMPACT_ATOMS: atom_id res chain seq x y z
N MET A 1 5.91 18.15 14.52
CA MET A 1 5.89 17.48 13.20
C MET A 1 5.48 16.04 13.44
N ASN A 2 4.27 15.64 13.05
CA ASN A 2 3.78 14.28 13.26
C ASN A 2 4.04 13.50 11.97
N ASP A 3 5.22 12.89 11.85
CA ASP A 3 5.52 11.96 10.76
C ASP A 3 4.77 10.64 11.04
N GLN A 4 3.45 10.68 10.82
CA GLN A 4 2.62 9.48 10.87
C GLN A 4 2.87 8.74 9.58
N ALA A 5 3.69 7.69 9.66
CA ALA A 5 3.83 6.75 8.58
C ALA A 5 2.43 6.25 8.15
N GLN A 6 2.18 6.22 6.85
CA GLN A 6 0.91 5.85 6.24
C GLN A 6 1.03 4.48 5.57
N CYS A 7 -0.07 3.76 5.52
CA CYS A 7 -0.15 2.48 4.84
C CYS A 7 0.05 2.67 3.33
N PHE A 8 1.01 1.95 2.76
CA PHE A 8 1.28 2.02 1.33
C PHE A 8 0.13 1.45 0.48
N HIS A 9 -0.74 0.62 1.06
CA HIS A 9 -1.85 -0.02 0.35
C HIS A 9 -3.14 0.82 0.32
N CYS A 10 -3.57 1.35 1.46
CA CYS A 10 -4.84 2.09 1.59
C CYS A 10 -4.66 3.60 1.87
N GLY A 11 -3.45 4.06 2.16
CA GLY A 11 -3.18 5.47 2.51
C GLY A 11 -3.62 5.89 3.91
N GLU A 12 -4.21 4.99 4.70
CA GLU A 12 -4.59 5.29 6.08
C GLU A 12 -3.36 5.42 7.01
N PRO A 13 -3.46 6.23 8.08
CA PRO A 13 -2.40 6.33 9.07
C PRO A 13 -2.13 4.96 9.72
N LEU A 14 -0.85 4.63 9.91
CA LEU A 14 -0.48 3.41 10.61
C LEU A 14 -0.97 3.45 12.07
N PRO A 15 -1.39 2.30 12.62
CA PRO A 15 -1.85 2.23 13.99
C PRO A 15 -0.70 2.60 14.96
N PRO A 16 -0.97 3.46 15.96
CA PRO A 16 0.02 3.88 16.95
C PRO A 16 0.41 2.77 17.93
N ASP A 17 -0.31 1.66 17.92
CA ASP A 17 -0.14 0.46 18.75
C ASP A 17 1.21 -0.27 18.53
N GLY A 18 2.08 0.23 17.64
CA GLY A 18 3.37 -0.37 17.33
C GLY A 18 3.30 -1.65 16.49
N ARG A 19 2.09 -2.15 16.19
CA ARG A 19 1.83 -3.23 15.23
C ARG A 19 1.93 -2.69 13.80
N ARG A 20 3.16 -2.49 13.35
CA ARG A 20 3.50 -2.10 11.98
C ARG A 20 3.71 -3.38 11.21
N HIS A 21 2.90 -3.61 10.18
CA HIS A 21 3.15 -4.68 9.24
C HIS A 21 4.02 -4.16 8.10
N GLU A 22 4.84 -5.01 7.51
CA GLU A 22 5.71 -4.64 6.40
C GLU A 22 5.51 -5.67 5.30
N ALA A 23 5.22 -5.20 4.08
CA ALA A 23 5.15 -6.05 2.90
C ALA A 23 6.40 -5.86 2.05
N LEU A 24 6.91 -6.94 1.44
CA LEU A 24 8.01 -6.85 0.48
C LEU A 24 7.44 -6.50 -0.90
N ILE A 25 7.62 -5.26 -1.34
CA ILE A 25 7.15 -4.76 -2.62
C ILE A 25 8.37 -4.42 -3.48
N ASP A 26 8.56 -5.13 -4.59
CA ASP A 26 9.69 -4.90 -5.51
C ASP A 26 11.08 -5.04 -4.83
N GLY A 27 11.16 -5.85 -3.77
CA GLY A 27 12.37 -6.00 -2.95
C GLY A 27 12.53 -4.94 -1.85
N GLU A 28 11.62 -3.97 -1.74
CA GLU A 28 11.63 -2.94 -0.70
C GLU A 28 10.53 -3.18 0.33
N LYS A 29 10.85 -3.02 1.62
CA LYS A 29 9.87 -3.15 2.70
C LYS A 29 8.98 -1.91 2.76
N ARG A 30 7.68 -2.08 2.54
CA ARG A 30 6.68 -1.01 2.60
C ARG A 30 5.77 -1.18 3.81
N PRO A 31 5.49 -0.09 4.56
CA PRO A 31 4.67 -0.16 5.76
C PRO A 31 3.17 -0.38 5.45
N MET A 32 2.52 -1.17 6.30
CA MET A 32 1.12 -1.58 6.19
C MET A 32 0.38 -1.43 7.52
N CYS A 33 -0.88 -0.98 7.47
CA CYS A 33 -1.68 -0.74 8.67
C CYS A 33 -2.23 -2.02 9.32
N CYS A 34 -2.31 -3.13 8.58
CA CYS A 34 -2.88 -4.39 9.07
C CYS A 34 -2.32 -5.59 8.27
N PRO A 35 -2.42 -6.82 8.80
CA PRO A 35 -1.94 -8.01 8.10
C PRO A 35 -2.74 -8.31 6.82
N GLY A 36 -3.99 -7.83 6.73
CA GLY A 36 -4.78 -7.90 5.50
C GLY A 36 -4.17 -7.07 4.37
N CYS A 37 -3.80 -5.82 4.64
CA CYS A 37 -3.10 -4.96 3.68
C CYS A 37 -1.74 -5.55 3.27
N GLN A 38 -1.02 -6.16 4.21
CA GLN A 38 0.21 -6.87 3.91
C GLN A 38 -0.03 -8.03 2.94
N ALA A 39 -0.95 -8.94 3.26
CA ALA A 39 -1.24 -10.11 2.42
C ALA A 39 -1.72 -9.73 1.01
N VAL A 40 -2.57 -8.70 0.90
CA VAL A 40 -3.03 -8.20 -0.40
C VAL A 40 -1.87 -7.57 -1.18
N ALA A 41 -1.02 -6.75 -0.55
CA ALA A 41 0.12 -6.15 -1.21
C ALA A 41 1.11 -7.21 -1.71
N GLU A 42 1.45 -8.20 -0.89
CA GLU A 42 2.32 -9.32 -1.28
C GLU A 42 1.70 -10.14 -2.43
N ALA A 43 0.38 -10.39 -2.40
CA ALA A 43 -0.32 -11.09 -3.47
C ALA A 43 -0.33 -10.30 -4.79
N ILE A 44 -0.52 -8.98 -4.74
CA ILE A 44 -0.48 -8.10 -5.93
C ILE A 44 0.92 -8.13 -6.57
N VAL A 45 1.97 -8.04 -5.75
CA VAL A 45 3.37 -8.09 -6.21
C VAL A 45 3.70 -9.47 -6.78
N ALA A 46 3.33 -10.55 -6.08
CA ALA A 46 3.53 -11.92 -6.54
C ALA A 46 2.78 -12.21 -7.85
N ALA A 47 1.61 -11.61 -8.05
CA ALA A 47 0.84 -11.72 -9.29
C ALA A 47 1.41 -10.86 -10.45
N GLY A 48 2.46 -10.07 -10.22
CA GLY A 48 2.97 -9.11 -11.21
C GLY A 48 1.99 -7.97 -11.50
N LEU A 49 0.97 -7.78 -10.67
CA LEU A 49 -0.06 -6.76 -10.80
C LEU A 49 0.31 -5.47 -10.08
N GLY A 50 1.61 -5.19 -9.89
CA GLY A 50 2.08 -3.93 -9.30
C GLY A 50 1.51 -2.69 -9.99
N ASP A 51 1.20 -2.79 -11.29
CA ASP A 51 0.48 -1.78 -12.08
C ASP A 51 -0.94 -1.48 -11.57
N TYR A 52 -1.52 -2.33 -10.73
CA TYR A 52 -2.78 -2.04 -10.04
C TYR A 52 -2.65 -0.83 -9.10
N TYR A 53 -1.46 -0.58 -8.55
CA TYR A 53 -1.17 0.65 -7.81
C TYR A 53 -1.05 1.87 -8.73
N ARG A 54 -0.56 1.69 -9.96
CA ARG A 54 -0.45 2.75 -10.98
C ARG A 54 -1.81 3.17 -11.54
N LEU A 55 -2.73 2.22 -11.71
CA LEU A 55 -4.06 2.46 -12.28
C LEU A 55 -5.02 3.20 -11.33
N ARG A 56 -4.80 3.17 -10.01
CA ARG A 56 -5.63 3.94 -9.06
C ARG A 56 -5.25 5.41 -8.92
N GLN A 57 -4.05 5.80 -9.36
CA GLN A 57 -3.60 7.19 -9.32
C GLN A 57 -3.89 7.96 -10.60
N ALA A 58 -4.28 7.28 -11.68
CA ALA A 58 -4.75 7.98 -12.87
C ALA A 58 -6.18 8.48 -12.63
N PRO A 59 -6.44 9.80 -12.60
CA PRO A 59 -7.80 10.27 -12.75
C PRO A 59 -8.31 9.72 -14.08
N ALA A 60 -9.46 9.04 -14.05
CA ALA A 60 -10.13 8.65 -15.28
C ALA A 60 -10.21 9.90 -16.18
N PRO A 61 -9.71 9.87 -17.43
CA PRO A 61 -9.91 10.98 -18.33
C PRO A 61 -11.43 11.17 -18.44
N ARG A 62 -11.90 12.35 -18.01
CA ARG A 62 -13.28 12.77 -18.13
C ARG A 62 -13.58 12.76 -19.62
N GLY A 63 -14.35 11.78 -20.07
CA GLY A 63 -14.88 11.77 -21.43
C GLY A 63 -15.75 13.00 -21.65
N GLU A 64 -15.44 13.73 -22.72
CA GLU A 64 -16.27 14.77 -23.33
C GLU A 64 -17.27 14.16 -24.31
#